data_AF-K9FXX5-F1
#
_entry.id   AF-K9FXX5-F1
#
_cell.length_a   1.000
_cell.length_b   1.000
_cell.length_c   1.000
_cell.angle_alpha   90.00
_cell.angle_beta   90.00
_cell.angle_gamma   90.00
#
_symmetry.space_group_name_H-M   'P 1'
#
loop_
_entity.id
_entity.type
_entity.pdbx_description
1 polymer ?
#
loop_
_entity_poly.entity_id
_entity_poly.type
_entity_poly.pdbx_seq_one_letter_code
_entity_poly.pdbx_strand_id
1 'polypeptide(L)'
;MAPIIQVIGCLNADRVLATPRFPDPGETITSSSYFTSAGGKGANQAVVCGRMSRAKQTGTKISKSDVVFEMIGAVGVLDGHFSALIKSTRPESKSSRTHTRILIVFRAKSVWYSAADGGSSGPSDRVLHFTYDIAAAPVSRVLDTTAAGDTFVGAYTVRVARWREQRRAQGKAEQDVADNEKAYWHKTIMDEEMHLAACASAQAVERQGAMDIIPFDDEI
;
A
#
# COMPACT_ATOMS: atom_id res chain seq x y z
N MET A 1 17.18 3.73 13.15
CA MET A 1 16.77 2.30 13.12
C MET A 1 15.80 2.15 11.97
N ALA A 2 15.81 1.07 11.18
CA ALA A 2 14.86 0.96 10.06
C ALA A 2 13.40 1.13 10.58
N PRO A 3 12.56 1.94 9.91
CA PRO A 3 11.17 2.12 10.33
C PRO A 3 10.39 0.81 10.17
N ILE A 4 9.37 0.63 11.02
CA ILE A 4 8.51 -0.57 11.00
C ILE A 4 7.16 -0.20 10.39
N ILE A 5 6.72 -0.97 9.40
CA ILE A 5 5.36 -0.93 8.85
C ILE A 5 4.63 -2.20 9.28
N GLN A 6 3.53 -2.05 10.00
CA GLN A 6 2.69 -3.18 10.37
C GLN A 6 1.37 -3.11 9.59
N VAL A 7 1.16 -4.10 8.72
CA VAL A 7 -0.06 -4.24 7.93
C VAL A 7 -1.01 -5.15 8.69
N ILE A 8 -2.23 -4.69 8.95
CA ILE A 8 -3.28 -5.47 9.62
C ILE A 8 -4.44 -5.57 8.64
N GLY A 9 -4.72 -6.77 8.14
CA GLY A 9 -5.74 -6.92 7.11
C GLY A 9 -6.04 -8.35 6.68
N CYS A 10 -6.86 -8.47 5.65
CA CYS A 10 -7.24 -9.77 5.10
C CYS A 10 -6.09 -10.44 4.36
N LEU A 11 -6.03 -11.76 4.52
CA LEU A 11 -5.17 -12.70 3.82
C LEU A 11 -6.10 -13.79 3.30
N ASN A 12 -6.09 -14.02 1.99
CA ASN A 12 -7.03 -14.91 1.32
C ASN A 12 -6.27 -15.96 0.48
N ALA A 13 -6.93 -17.10 0.26
CA ALA A 13 -6.58 -18.03 -0.81
C ALA A 13 -7.57 -17.82 -1.96
N ASP A 14 -7.12 -17.13 -3.01
CA ASP A 14 -7.96 -16.80 -4.17
C ASP A 14 -7.97 -18.01 -5.11
N ARG A 15 -9.15 -18.59 -5.33
CA ARG A 15 -9.36 -19.69 -6.27
C ARG A 15 -9.91 -19.11 -7.57
N VAL A 16 -9.11 -19.20 -8.64
CA VAL A 16 -9.43 -18.60 -9.93
C VAL A 16 -9.78 -19.70 -10.93
N LEU A 17 -10.98 -19.60 -11.50
CA LEU A 17 -11.44 -20.45 -12.60
C LEU A 17 -11.55 -19.62 -13.86
N ALA A 18 -10.88 -20.05 -14.93
CA ALA A 18 -11.04 -19.42 -16.23
C ALA A 18 -12.14 -20.11 -17.02
N THR A 19 -13.19 -19.36 -17.38
CA THR A 19 -14.29 -19.82 -18.23
C THR A 19 -14.33 -18.98 -19.51
N PRO A 20 -14.85 -19.51 -20.62
CA PRO A 20 -14.95 -18.75 -21.87
C PRO A 20 -15.91 -17.54 -21.76
N ARG A 21 -16.81 -17.54 -20.76
CA ARG A 21 -17.71 -16.45 -20.39
C ARG A 21 -18.20 -16.60 -18.95
N PHE A 22 -18.88 -15.58 -18.43
CA PHE A 22 -19.64 -15.71 -17.19
C PHE A 22 -20.81 -16.69 -17.37
N PRO A 23 -21.08 -17.56 -16.38
CA PRO A 23 -22.20 -18.49 -16.43
C PRO A 23 -23.54 -17.76 -16.19
N ASP A 24 -24.59 -18.24 -16.84
CA ASP A 24 -25.95 -17.77 -16.57
C ASP A 24 -26.50 -18.40 -15.26
N PRO A 25 -27.52 -17.80 -14.62
CA PRO A 25 -28.13 -18.38 -13.43
C PRO A 25 -28.63 -19.82 -13.66
N GLY A 26 -28.12 -20.77 -12.86
CA GLY A 26 -28.49 -22.19 -12.94
C GLY A 26 -27.71 -23.00 -13.98
N GLU A 27 -26.85 -22.37 -14.77
CA GLU A 27 -26.03 -23.05 -15.77
C GLU A 27 -24.82 -23.76 -15.15
N THR A 28 -24.45 -24.92 -15.70
CA THR A 28 -23.17 -25.58 -15.41
C THR A 28 -22.23 -25.42 -16.60
N ILE A 29 -21.05 -24.82 -16.39
CA ILE A 29 -20.00 -24.67 -17.41
C ILE A 29 -18.68 -25.29 -16.93
N THR A 30 -17.95 -25.93 -17.84
CA THR A 30 -16.61 -26.46 -17.56
C THR A 30 -15.57 -25.34 -17.61
N SER A 31 -14.73 -25.25 -16.57
CA SER A 31 -13.58 -24.33 -16.58
C SER A 31 -12.49 -24.83 -17.52
N SER A 32 -11.88 -23.90 -18.25
CA SER A 32 -10.68 -24.16 -19.06
C SER A 32 -9.40 -24.28 -18.23
N SER A 33 -9.35 -23.65 -17.06
CA SER A 33 -8.25 -23.79 -16.09
C SER A 33 -8.70 -23.48 -14.67
N TYR A 34 -7.95 -23.98 -13.69
CA TYR A 34 -8.10 -23.71 -12.27
C TYR A 34 -6.70 -23.44 -11.67
N PHE A 35 -6.57 -22.39 -10.88
CA PHE A 35 -5.39 -22.18 -10.04
C PHE A 35 -5.76 -21.50 -8.73
N THR A 36 -4.93 -21.71 -7.71
CA THR A 36 -5.05 -21.01 -6.43
C THR A 36 -3.86 -20.05 -6.30
N SER A 37 -4.12 -18.81 -5.90
CA SER A 37 -3.10 -17.81 -5.59
C SER A 37 -3.28 -17.23 -4.19
N ALA A 38 -2.21 -16.69 -3.62
CA ALA A 38 -2.32 -15.84 -2.44
C ALA A 38 -3.01 -14.53 -2.83
N GLY A 39 -3.91 -14.06 -1.97
CA GLY A 39 -4.71 -12.86 -2.19
C GLY A 39 -5.04 -12.13 -0.90
N GLY A 40 -5.96 -11.18 -1.02
CA GLY A 40 -6.37 -10.31 0.07
C GLY A 40 -5.63 -8.97 0.05
N LYS A 41 -6.38 -7.89 0.28
CA LYS A 41 -5.88 -6.52 0.20
C LYS A 41 -4.74 -6.26 1.18
N GLY A 42 -4.86 -6.75 2.42
CA GLY A 42 -3.81 -6.63 3.41
C GLY A 42 -2.54 -7.36 2.98
N ALA A 43 -2.68 -8.58 2.46
CA ALA A 43 -1.55 -9.35 1.92
C ALA A 43 -0.87 -8.65 0.74
N ASN A 44 -1.66 -8.13 -0.22
CA ASN A 44 -1.14 -7.37 -1.36
C ASN A 44 -0.34 -6.16 -0.88
N GLN A 45 -0.90 -5.35 0.03
CA GLN A 45 -0.24 -4.16 0.59
C GLN A 45 1.06 -4.52 1.33
N ALA A 46 1.09 -5.64 2.06
CA ALA A 46 2.30 -6.13 2.71
C ALA A 46 3.38 -6.57 1.71
N VAL A 47 3.01 -7.26 0.63
CA VAL A 47 3.94 -7.62 -0.45
C VAL A 47 4.50 -6.37 -1.11
N VAL A 48 3.66 -5.36 -1.37
CA VAL A 48 4.11 -4.05 -1.88
C VAL A 48 5.11 -3.41 -0.94
N CYS A 49 4.82 -3.36 0.37
CA CYS A 49 5.77 -2.80 1.35
C CYS A 49 7.13 -3.52 1.30
N GLY A 50 7.12 -4.83 1.10
CA GLY A 50 8.33 -5.62 0.92
C GLY A 50 9.06 -5.33 -0.39
N ARG A 51 8.38 -5.26 -1.52
CA ARG A 51 9.03 -4.99 -2.83
C ARG A 51 9.51 -3.55 -2.95
N MET A 52 8.78 -2.60 -2.37
CA MET A 52 9.11 -1.17 -2.38
C MET A 52 10.20 -0.76 -1.39
N SER A 53 10.61 -1.65 -0.48
CA SER A 53 11.68 -1.37 0.49
C SER A 53 13.06 -1.83 0.03
N ARG A 54 13.18 -2.35 -1.20
CA ARG A 54 14.46 -2.83 -1.75
C ARG A 54 14.44 -2.90 -3.28
N ALA A 55 15.64 -2.90 -3.87
CA ALA A 55 15.82 -3.18 -5.29
C ALA A 55 15.48 -4.64 -5.62
N LYS A 56 15.07 -4.90 -6.87
CA LYS A 56 14.83 -6.24 -7.39
C LYS A 56 16.10 -7.09 -7.27
N GLN A 57 15.92 -8.34 -6.83
CA GLN A 57 17.04 -9.26 -6.69
C GLN A 57 17.57 -9.66 -8.08
N THR A 58 18.83 -9.33 -8.33
CA THR A 58 19.60 -9.79 -9.50
C THR A 58 20.73 -10.69 -9.01
N GLY A 59 20.53 -12.01 -9.09
CA GLY A 59 21.49 -13.02 -8.60
C GLY A 59 21.23 -13.50 -7.17
N THR A 60 22.24 -14.09 -6.52
CA THR A 60 22.10 -14.78 -5.22
C THR A 60 22.15 -13.85 -4.01
N LYS A 61 22.46 -12.56 -4.20
CA LYS A 61 22.61 -11.59 -3.11
C LYS A 61 21.31 -10.83 -2.90
N ILE A 62 20.73 -10.98 -1.71
CA ILE A 62 19.52 -10.27 -1.29
C ILE A 62 19.86 -8.80 -1.05
N SER A 63 19.18 -7.90 -1.77
CA SER A 63 19.23 -6.45 -1.53
C SER A 63 18.74 -6.14 -0.11
N LYS A 64 19.49 -5.31 0.61
CA LYS A 64 19.14 -4.94 1.99
C LYS A 64 17.88 -4.07 1.97
N SER A 65 16.89 -4.49 2.74
CA SER A 65 15.68 -3.67 2.97
C SER A 65 16.00 -2.49 3.87
N ASP A 66 15.54 -1.30 3.51
CA ASP A 66 15.67 -0.09 4.33
C ASP A 66 14.49 0.12 5.30
N VAL A 67 13.44 -0.70 5.15
CA VAL A 67 12.25 -0.74 6.01
C VAL A 67 12.04 -2.17 6.53
N VAL A 68 11.53 -2.29 7.76
CA VAL A 68 11.03 -3.56 8.31
C VAL A 68 9.52 -3.58 8.10
N PHE A 69 8.97 -4.65 7.53
CA PHE A 69 7.53 -4.80 7.39
C PHE A 69 7.04 -6.09 8.05
N GLU A 70 5.86 -6.01 8.66
CA GLU A 70 5.20 -7.11 9.35
C GLU A 70 3.74 -7.17 8.86
N MET A 71 3.21 -8.37 8.68
CA MET A 71 1.80 -8.58 8.33
C MET A 71 1.12 -9.37 9.43
N ILE A 72 -0.01 -8.86 9.90
CA ILE A 72 -0.95 -9.52 10.80
C ILE A 72 -2.24 -9.77 10.03
N GLY A 73 -2.53 -11.04 9.76
CA GLY A 73 -3.75 -11.47 9.09
C GLY A 73 -4.08 -12.91 9.47
N ALA A 74 -5.30 -13.33 9.14
CA ALA A 74 -5.75 -14.70 9.32
C ALA A 74 -6.43 -15.20 8.04
N VAL A 75 -6.20 -16.47 7.72
CA VAL A 75 -6.96 -17.23 6.72
C VAL A 75 -7.87 -18.21 7.46
N GLY A 76 -9.01 -18.56 6.89
CA GLY A 76 -9.95 -19.50 7.50
C GLY A 76 -9.31 -20.86 7.86
N VAL A 77 -9.74 -21.45 8.97
CA VAL A 77 -9.17 -22.63 9.65
C VAL A 77 -9.29 -23.95 8.84
N LEU A 78 -9.82 -23.91 7.61
CA LEU A 78 -10.16 -25.10 6.80
C LEU A 78 -9.21 -25.40 5.63
N ASP A 79 -8.17 -24.60 5.37
CA ASP A 79 -7.14 -24.92 4.37
C ASP A 79 -5.91 -25.58 5.03
N GLY A 80 -5.85 -26.92 4.98
CA GLY A 80 -4.84 -27.77 5.63
C GLY A 80 -3.39 -27.62 5.14
N HIS A 81 -3.08 -26.64 4.29
CA HIS A 81 -1.73 -26.41 3.74
C HIS A 81 -0.89 -25.39 4.55
N PHE A 82 -1.44 -24.78 5.61
CA PHE A 82 -0.86 -23.56 6.19
C PHE A 82 -0.63 -23.56 7.72
N SER A 83 -0.58 -24.74 8.36
CA SER A 83 -0.39 -24.86 9.82
C SER A 83 1.02 -24.47 10.34
N ALA A 84 1.89 -23.87 9.52
CA ALA A 84 3.28 -23.57 9.87
C ALA A 84 3.58 -22.10 10.25
N LEU A 85 2.61 -21.18 10.22
CA LEU A 85 2.91 -19.73 10.19
C LEU A 85 2.21 -18.83 11.23
N ILE A 86 1.85 -19.33 12.42
CA ILE A 86 1.30 -18.46 13.47
C ILE A 86 2.03 -18.61 14.80
N LYS A 87 2.77 -17.55 15.19
CA LYS A 87 2.88 -17.11 16.59
C LYS A 87 3.24 -15.61 16.72
N SER A 88 2.47 -14.96 17.63
CA SER A 88 2.57 -13.63 18.27
C SER A 88 2.66 -12.39 17.34
N THR A 89 2.01 -11.26 17.62
CA THR A 89 2.15 -10.45 18.84
C THR A 89 1.02 -9.42 18.94
N ARG A 90 0.53 -9.17 20.16
CA ARG A 90 -0.25 -7.97 20.54
C ARG A 90 0.74 -6.85 20.86
N PRO A 91 0.41 -5.58 20.59
CA PRO A 91 0.75 -4.59 21.59
C PRO A 91 -0.46 -3.74 21.96
N GLU A 92 -0.68 -3.64 23.27
CA GLU A 92 -1.32 -2.47 23.85
C GLU A 92 -0.36 -1.29 23.71
N SER A 93 -0.86 -0.14 23.27
CA SER A 93 -0.20 1.15 23.50
C SER A 93 -1.27 2.23 23.61
N LYS A 94 -1.46 2.73 24.83
CA LYS A 94 -2.05 4.05 25.07
C LYS A 94 -0.96 5.08 24.80
N SER A 95 -1.05 5.77 23.67
CA SER A 95 -0.32 7.00 23.41
C SER A 95 -1.25 7.92 22.65
N SER A 96 -1.57 9.09 23.23
CA SER A 96 -2.27 10.17 22.56
C SER A 96 -1.33 10.79 21.53
N ARG A 97 -1.16 10.14 20.37
CA ARG A 97 -0.51 10.72 19.21
C ARG A 97 -1.53 11.49 18.38
N THR A 98 -1.16 12.67 17.92
CA THR A 98 -1.87 13.36 16.85
C THR A 98 -1.79 12.47 15.60
N HIS A 99 -2.92 11.96 15.15
CA HIS A 99 -2.96 11.16 13.92
C HIS A 99 -3.21 12.11 12.76
N THR A 100 -2.27 12.25 11.82
CA THR A 100 -2.57 12.81 10.50
C THR A 100 -3.59 11.87 9.86
N ARG A 101 -4.75 12.41 9.53
CA ARG A 101 -5.80 11.70 8.80
C ARG A 101 -5.65 12.05 7.33
N ILE A 102 -5.37 11.05 6.51
CA ILE A 102 -5.23 11.21 5.07
C ILE A 102 -6.34 10.41 4.41
N LEU A 103 -7.23 11.12 3.72
CA LEU A 103 -8.26 10.54 2.87
C LEU A 103 -7.73 10.56 1.44
N ILE A 104 -7.65 9.38 0.82
CA ILE A 104 -7.19 9.22 -0.56
C ILE A 104 -8.39 8.70 -1.38
N VAL A 105 -8.65 9.35 -2.50
CA VAL A 105 -9.73 8.99 -3.43
C VAL A 105 -9.15 8.85 -4.83
N PHE A 106 -9.26 7.65 -5.39
CA PHE A 106 -8.87 7.37 -6.77
C PHE A 106 -9.95 7.83 -7.75
N ARG A 107 -9.55 8.60 -8.77
CA ARG A 107 -10.40 9.05 -9.87
C ARG A 107 -9.87 8.49 -11.18
N ALA A 108 -10.67 8.57 -12.25
CA ALA A 108 -10.30 8.01 -13.55
C ALA A 108 -9.02 8.60 -14.19
N LYS A 109 -8.65 9.85 -13.84
CA LYS A 109 -7.48 10.55 -14.40
C LYS A 109 -6.54 11.12 -13.35
N SER A 110 -6.82 10.89 -12.07
CA SER A 110 -6.02 11.47 -10.99
C SER A 110 -6.28 10.81 -9.65
N VAL A 111 -5.41 11.11 -8.69
CA VAL A 111 -5.58 10.79 -7.27
C VAL A 111 -5.85 12.08 -6.54
N TRP A 112 -7.00 12.16 -5.89
CA TRP A 112 -7.31 13.25 -4.98
C TRP A 112 -6.96 12.82 -3.57
N TYR A 113 -6.29 13.67 -2.81
CA TYR A 113 -6.12 13.42 -1.38
C TYR A 113 -6.42 14.67 -0.56
N SER A 114 -7.02 14.45 0.61
CA SER A 114 -7.15 15.45 1.66
C SER A 114 -6.43 14.96 2.88
N ALA A 115 -5.58 15.81 3.41
CA ALA A 115 -4.87 15.54 4.65
C ALA A 115 -5.24 16.57 5.69
N ALA A 116 -5.43 16.08 6.91
CA ALA A 116 -5.81 16.85 8.07
C ALA A 116 -4.98 16.41 9.27
N ASP A 117 -4.33 17.37 9.92
CA ASP A 117 -3.68 17.13 11.19
C ASP A 117 -4.67 17.36 12.33
N GLY A 118 -4.76 16.42 13.25
CA GLY A 118 -5.50 16.63 14.50
C GLY A 118 -4.99 17.89 15.21
N GLY A 119 -5.90 18.76 15.66
CA GLY A 119 -5.54 19.93 16.49
C GLY A 119 -5.31 21.27 15.79
N SER A 120 -5.53 21.39 14.47
CA SER A 120 -5.33 22.66 13.72
C SER A 120 -6.66 23.41 13.49
N SER A 121 -6.87 24.60 14.04
CA SER A 121 -8.17 25.32 13.99
C SER A 121 -8.54 25.93 12.61
N GLY A 122 -9.59 25.41 11.95
CA GLY A 122 -10.30 26.02 10.80
C GLY A 122 -11.77 26.42 11.10
N PRO A 123 -12.46 27.15 10.18
CA PRO A 123 -13.63 28.00 10.50
C PRO A 123 -14.95 27.28 10.83
N SER A 124 -15.11 26.01 10.45
CA SER A 124 -16.33 25.23 10.72
C SER A 124 -16.08 24.05 11.67
N ASP A 125 -14.93 23.37 11.53
CA ASP A 125 -14.69 22.04 12.15
C ASP A 125 -13.42 22.02 13.03
N ARG A 126 -12.71 23.13 13.17
CA ARG A 126 -11.40 23.22 13.86
C ARG A 126 -10.35 22.23 13.31
N VAL A 127 -10.38 21.97 12.01
CA VAL A 127 -9.39 21.16 11.28
C VAL A 127 -8.95 21.94 10.03
N LEU A 128 -7.64 22.12 9.85
CA LEU A 128 -7.06 22.69 8.64
C LEU A 128 -6.88 21.55 7.61
N HIS A 129 -7.64 21.62 6.52
CA HIS A 129 -7.59 20.62 5.45
C HIS A 129 -6.71 21.13 4.31
N PHE A 130 -5.73 20.33 3.93
CA PHE A 130 -5.00 20.53 2.69
C PHE A 130 -5.50 19.55 1.64
N THR A 131 -5.74 20.04 0.43
CA THR A 131 -6.39 19.28 -0.63
C THR A 131 -5.60 19.42 -1.92
N TYR A 132 -5.23 18.30 -2.52
CA TYR A 132 -4.44 18.28 -3.75
C TYR A 132 -4.99 17.24 -4.72
N ASP A 133 -4.67 17.45 -6.00
CA ASP A 133 -5.05 16.60 -7.12
C ASP A 133 -3.77 16.21 -7.87
N ILE A 134 -3.41 14.93 -7.81
CA ILE A 134 -2.20 14.37 -8.42
C ILE A 134 -2.61 13.68 -9.71
N ALA A 135 -2.08 14.15 -10.84
CA ALA A 135 -2.34 13.53 -12.13
C ALA A 135 -1.97 12.03 -12.12
N ALA A 136 -2.81 11.20 -12.72
CA ALA A 136 -2.51 9.78 -12.88
C ALA A 136 -1.26 9.61 -13.76
N ALA A 137 -0.41 8.65 -13.41
CA ALA A 137 0.69 8.26 -14.26
C ALA A 137 0.15 7.61 -15.55
N PRO A 138 0.72 7.93 -16.73
CA PRO A 138 0.24 7.39 -18.00
C PRO A 138 0.47 5.88 -18.06
N VAL A 139 -0.53 5.17 -18.58
CA VAL A 139 -0.49 3.72 -18.79
C VAL A 139 -0.61 3.46 -20.29
N SER A 140 0.37 2.77 -20.86
CA SER A 140 0.42 2.45 -22.29
C SER A 140 -0.59 1.36 -22.66
N ARG A 141 -0.74 0.34 -21.82
CA ARG A 141 -1.70 -0.76 -22.00
C ARG A 141 -2.07 -1.40 -20.67
N VAL A 142 -3.36 -1.45 -20.37
CA VAL A 142 -3.87 -2.17 -19.20
C VAL A 142 -3.89 -3.68 -19.50
N LEU A 143 -3.17 -4.46 -18.69
CA LEU A 143 -3.15 -5.92 -18.73
C LEU A 143 -3.90 -6.54 -17.55
N ASP A 144 -3.68 -6.05 -16.32
CA ASP A 144 -4.28 -6.61 -15.11
C ASP A 144 -4.48 -5.54 -14.03
N THR A 145 -5.67 -5.42 -13.44
CA THR A 145 -5.96 -4.40 -12.41
C THR A 145 -5.95 -4.93 -10.98
N THR A 146 -5.64 -6.22 -10.78
CA THR A 146 -5.89 -6.97 -9.53
C THR A 146 -5.26 -6.33 -8.29
N ALA A 147 -4.08 -5.72 -8.41
CA ALA A 147 -3.34 -5.14 -7.28
C ALA A 147 -3.08 -3.63 -7.39
N ALA A 148 -3.72 -2.91 -8.32
CA ALA A 148 -3.38 -1.50 -8.59
C ALA A 148 -3.54 -0.59 -7.35
N GLY A 149 -4.71 -0.65 -6.72
CA GLY A 149 -4.99 0.13 -5.50
C GLY A 149 -4.13 -0.28 -4.31
N ASP A 150 -3.91 -1.58 -4.13
CA ASP A 150 -3.06 -2.09 -3.05
C ASP A 150 -1.59 -1.69 -3.27
N THR A 151 -1.14 -1.64 -4.53
CA THR A 151 0.19 -1.16 -4.93
C THR A 151 0.37 0.31 -4.60
N PHE A 152 -0.63 1.15 -4.89
CA PHE A 152 -0.59 2.55 -4.49
C PHE A 152 -0.44 2.69 -2.97
N VAL A 153 -1.31 2.03 -2.20
CA VAL A 153 -1.35 2.16 -0.73
C VAL A 153 -0.04 1.67 -0.11
N GLY A 154 0.48 0.51 -0.54
CA GLY A 154 1.73 -0.02 -0.02
C GLY A 154 2.94 0.85 -0.38
N ALA A 155 3.04 1.31 -1.63
CA ALA A 155 4.13 2.18 -2.08
C ALA A 155 4.14 3.48 -1.28
N TYR A 156 2.98 4.13 -1.18
CA TYR A 156 2.80 5.33 -0.38
C TYR A 156 3.21 5.13 1.09
N THR A 157 2.84 3.99 1.68
CA THR A 157 3.19 3.68 3.09
C THR A 157 4.70 3.56 3.29
N VAL A 158 5.42 2.93 2.37
CA VAL A 158 6.89 2.83 2.42
C VAL A 158 7.54 4.20 2.34
N ARG A 159 7.07 5.05 1.42
CA ARG A 159 7.55 6.41 1.25
C ARG A 159 7.38 7.25 2.52
N VAL A 160 6.18 7.24 3.11
CA VAL A 160 5.91 7.92 4.38
C VAL A 160 6.79 7.36 5.51
N ALA A 161 7.00 6.06 5.57
CA ALA A 161 7.87 5.43 6.58
C ALA A 161 9.34 5.90 6.46
N ARG A 162 9.89 5.94 5.24
CA ARG A 162 11.25 6.46 4.95
C ARG A 162 11.39 7.90 5.40
N TRP A 163 10.43 8.75 5.02
CA TRP A 163 10.41 10.15 5.42
C TRP A 163 10.37 10.32 6.96
N ARG A 164 9.54 9.54 7.67
CA ARG A 164 9.48 9.58 9.14
C ARG A 164 10.82 9.21 9.77
N GLU A 165 11.54 8.24 9.22
CA GLU A 165 12.88 7.90 9.71
C GLU A 165 13.91 9.01 9.45
N GLN A 166 13.84 9.69 8.30
CA GLN A 166 14.70 10.85 8.03
C GLN A 166 14.46 11.97 9.05
N ARG A 167 13.20 12.27 9.40
CA ARG A 167 12.90 13.24 10.47
C ARG A 167 13.43 12.81 11.83
N ARG A 168 13.29 11.52 12.17
CA ARG A 168 13.84 10.95 13.40
C ARG A 168 15.36 11.14 13.46
N ALA A 169 16.06 10.88 12.35
CA ALA A 169 17.51 11.08 12.27
C ALA A 169 17.93 12.56 12.46
N GLN A 170 17.05 13.51 12.12
CA GLN A 170 17.24 14.94 12.37
C GLN A 170 16.84 15.38 13.79
N GLY A 171 16.54 14.44 14.70
CA GLY A 171 16.13 14.74 16.08
C GLY A 171 14.65 15.14 16.24
N LYS A 172 13.84 15.00 15.19
CA LYS A 172 12.41 15.39 15.17
C LYS A 172 11.46 14.18 15.30
N ALA A 173 11.87 13.12 16.01
CA ALA A 173 11.22 11.81 16.05
C ALA A 173 9.77 11.81 16.61
N GLU A 174 9.44 12.84 17.40
CA GLU A 174 8.16 13.00 18.12
C GLU A 174 7.62 14.42 17.99
N GLN A 175 8.20 15.21 17.08
CA GLN A 175 7.73 16.55 16.77
C GLN A 175 6.74 16.46 15.62
N ASP A 176 5.51 16.91 15.87
CA ASP A 176 4.54 17.13 14.80
C ASP A 176 5.15 18.11 13.77
N VAL A 177 4.69 18.01 12.51
CA VAL A 177 5.05 18.99 11.50
C VAL A 177 4.53 20.35 11.99
N ALA A 178 5.43 21.32 12.20
CA ALA A 178 5.03 22.62 12.70
C ALA A 178 4.09 23.31 11.69
N ASP A 179 3.17 24.16 12.15
CA ASP A 179 2.15 24.78 11.28
C ASP A 179 2.75 25.51 10.06
N ASN A 180 3.93 26.12 10.24
CA ASN A 180 4.68 26.78 9.17
C ASN A 180 5.38 25.80 8.19
N GLU A 181 5.61 24.56 8.60
CA GLU A 181 6.17 23.48 7.77
C GLU A 181 5.07 22.68 7.03
N LYS A 182 3.82 22.67 7.53
CA LYS A 182 2.71 21.85 6.99
C LYS A 182 2.41 22.13 5.51
N ALA A 183 2.36 23.39 5.12
CA ALA A 183 2.07 23.77 3.73
C ALA A 183 3.16 23.26 2.76
N TYR A 184 4.43 23.36 3.16
CA TYR A 184 5.55 22.82 2.37
C TYR A 184 5.51 21.29 2.33
N TRP A 185 5.25 20.66 3.47
CA TRP A 185 5.18 19.21 3.60
C TRP A 185 4.09 18.61 2.71
N HIS A 186 2.87 19.11 2.80
CA HIS A 186 1.77 18.61 1.98
C HIS A 186 2.00 18.87 0.49
N LYS A 187 2.33 20.11 0.10
CA LYS A 187 2.48 20.47 -1.31
C LYS A 187 3.71 19.84 -2.00
N THR A 188 4.78 19.57 -1.26
CA THR A 188 6.05 19.16 -1.89
C THR A 188 6.31 17.69 -1.61
N ILE A 189 6.45 17.35 -0.32
CA ILE A 189 6.83 16.00 0.06
C ILE A 189 5.69 15.03 -0.22
N MET A 190 4.47 15.31 0.27
CA MET A 190 3.34 14.39 0.05
C MET A 190 2.97 14.26 -1.42
N ASP A 191 3.01 15.33 -2.20
CA ASP A 191 2.73 15.28 -3.65
C ASP A 191 3.75 14.41 -4.39
N GLU A 192 5.05 14.53 -4.08
CA GLU A 192 6.11 13.66 -4.64
C GLU A 192 5.88 12.19 -4.27
N GLU A 193 5.60 11.89 -3.00
CA GLU A 193 5.38 10.52 -2.55
C GLU A 193 4.09 9.91 -3.11
N MET A 194 3.02 10.70 -3.24
CA MET A 194 1.78 10.29 -3.90
C MET A 194 1.96 10.07 -5.40
N HIS A 195 2.79 10.90 -6.06
CA HIS A 195 3.10 10.73 -7.47
C HIS A 195 3.89 9.44 -7.72
N LEU A 196 4.89 9.13 -6.91
CA LEU A 196 5.62 7.87 -6.99
C LEU A 196 4.71 6.65 -6.73
N ALA A 197 3.79 6.75 -5.77
CA ALA A 197 2.79 5.71 -5.54
C ALA A 197 1.83 5.54 -6.74
N ALA A 198 1.49 6.63 -7.44
CA ALA A 198 0.72 6.60 -8.67
C ALA A 198 1.50 5.90 -9.81
N CYS A 199 2.79 6.16 -9.95
CA CYS A 199 3.67 5.47 -10.89
C CYS A 199 3.76 3.96 -10.59
N ALA A 200 3.93 3.58 -9.32
CA ALA A 200 3.93 2.17 -8.91
C ALA A 200 2.64 1.44 -9.30
N SER A 201 1.49 2.09 -9.06
CA SER A 201 0.18 1.57 -9.44
C SER A 201 0.02 1.45 -10.96
N ALA A 202 0.49 2.44 -11.72
CA ALA A 202 0.47 2.40 -13.18
C ALA A 202 1.32 1.25 -13.75
N GLN A 203 2.51 1.03 -13.21
CA GLN A 203 3.35 -0.09 -13.64
C GLN A 203 2.75 -1.46 -13.29
N ALA A 204 2.08 -1.57 -12.14
CA ALA A 204 1.39 -2.80 -11.78
C ALA A 204 0.31 -3.15 -12.82
N VAL A 205 -0.41 -2.16 -13.35
CA VAL A 205 -1.47 -2.45 -14.34
C VAL A 205 -0.98 -2.82 -15.73
N GLU A 206 0.28 -2.53 -16.05
CA GLU A 206 0.91 -2.88 -17.32
C GLU A 206 1.52 -4.28 -17.34
N ARG A 207 1.43 -5.02 -16.23
CA ARG A 207 1.96 -6.37 -16.08
C ARG A 207 0.81 -7.35 -15.88
N GLN A 208 1.06 -8.63 -16.17
CA GLN A 208 0.06 -9.68 -15.98
C GLN A 208 0.50 -10.64 -14.87
N GLY A 209 -0.43 -10.96 -13.97
CA GLY A 209 -0.18 -11.81 -12.81
C GLY A 209 -0.87 -11.29 -11.55
N ALA A 210 -0.91 -12.11 -10.51
CA ALA A 210 -1.46 -11.71 -9.20
C ALA A 210 -0.49 -10.78 -8.46
N MET A 211 0.03 -11.16 -7.29
CA MET A 211 1.02 -10.35 -6.56
C MET A 211 2.34 -10.11 -7.33
N ASP A 212 2.60 -10.88 -8.39
CA ASP A 212 3.83 -10.76 -9.18
C ASP A 212 3.93 -9.49 -10.01
N ILE A 213 2.81 -8.81 -10.28
CA ILE A 213 2.81 -7.53 -11.01
C ILE A 213 3.35 -6.37 -10.19
N ILE A 214 3.39 -6.51 -8.86
CA ILE A 214 3.80 -5.44 -7.96
C ILE A 214 5.28 -5.07 -8.24
N PRO A 215 5.60 -3.81 -8.56
CA PRO A 215 6.97 -3.41 -8.87
C PRO A 215 7.89 -3.43 -7.64
N PHE A 216 9.20 -3.51 -7.92
CA PHE A 216 10.26 -3.21 -6.93
C PHE A 216 10.60 -1.72 -6.94
N ASP A 217 11.29 -1.26 -5.89
CA ASP A 217 11.64 0.16 -5.71
C ASP A 217 12.50 0.74 -6.84
N ASP A 218 13.33 -0.08 -7.49
CA ASP A 218 14.21 0.28 -8.61
C ASP A 218 13.56 0.13 -9.99
N GLU A 219 12.31 -0.32 -10.04
CA GLU A 219 11.55 -0.42 -11.29
C GLU A 219 10.71 0.83 -11.57
N ILE A 220 10.52 1.71 -10.57
CA ILE A 220 9.73 2.96 -10.63
C ILE A 220 10.64 4.15 -10.85
#